data_AF-A0A2P8WDM3-F1
#
_entry.id   AF-A0A2P8WDM3-F1
#
_cell.length_a   1.000
_cell.length_b   1.000
_cell.length_c   1.000
_cell.angle_alpha   90.00
_cell.angle_beta   90.00
_cell.angle_gamma   90.00
#
_symmetry.space_group_name_H-M   'P 1'
#
loop_
_entity.id
_entity.type
_entity.pdbx_description
1 polymer ?
#
loop_
_entity_poly.entity_id
_entity_poly.type
_entity_poly.pdbx_seq_one_letter_code
_entity_poly.pdbx_strand_id
1 'polypeptide(L)'
;MRAILGFIRATFILGILAGALMINLAIAPAQAATRQLEEAPGPTVYQSEVYQSRQTLKDEQGNSWQAIAFKRTLPDSADSLYLRLIGFPGTTNLDHSLPLTLIDSMGKTFTAADVSQDMFMDQAPLGADAGEYNLQPILMQLEAAIPLRLILPTLDQSAINLNVSPGVVEEWRSLTAPQSSLSSK
;
A
#
# COMPACT_ATOMS: atom_id res chain seq x y z
N MET A 1 -13.44 -56.95 22.45
CA MET A 1 -13.50 -56.13 21.22
C MET A 1 -13.77 -54.64 21.46
N ARG A 2 -14.66 -54.23 22.39
CA ARG A 2 -14.97 -52.80 22.64
C ARG A 2 -13.78 -51.95 23.13
N ALA A 3 -12.89 -52.51 23.95
CA ALA A 3 -11.74 -51.78 24.50
C ALA A 3 -10.64 -51.47 23.45
N ILE A 4 -10.40 -52.39 22.51
CA ILE A 4 -9.38 -52.24 21.45
C ILE A 4 -9.81 -51.16 20.44
N LEU A 5 -11.10 -51.10 20.12
CA LEU A 5 -11.66 -50.09 19.23
C LEU A 5 -11.65 -48.67 19.84
N GLY A 6 -11.79 -48.58 21.18
CA GLY A 6 -11.65 -47.31 21.91
C GLY A 6 -10.21 -46.77 21.90
N PHE A 7 -9.24 -47.67 22.02
CA PHE A 7 -7.82 -47.32 21.99
C PHE A 7 -7.39 -46.78 20.61
N ILE A 8 -7.84 -47.42 19.52
CA ILE A 8 -7.54 -46.97 18.15
C ILE A 8 -8.14 -45.58 17.88
N ARG A 9 -9.36 -45.32 18.36
CA ARG A 9 -10.01 -43.99 18.23
C ARG A 9 -9.26 -42.90 18.99
N ALA A 10 -8.80 -43.17 20.21
CA ALA A 10 -8.05 -42.21 21.00
C ALA A 10 -6.71 -41.84 20.34
N THR A 11 -5.99 -42.81 19.78
CA THR A 11 -4.72 -42.56 19.06
C THR A 11 -4.93 -41.73 17.80
N PHE A 12 -6.00 -41.97 17.05
CA PHE A 12 -6.34 -41.16 15.87
C PHE A 12 -6.70 -39.71 16.24
N ILE A 13 -7.49 -39.51 17.29
CA ILE A 13 -7.85 -38.16 17.75
C ILE A 13 -6.61 -37.40 18.24
N LEU A 14 -5.72 -38.07 18.97
CA LEU A 14 -4.48 -37.46 19.46
C LEU A 14 -3.53 -37.08 18.31
N GLY A 15 -3.46 -37.92 17.27
CA GLY A 15 -2.70 -37.62 16.05
C GLY A 15 -3.24 -36.41 15.29
N ILE A 16 -4.57 -36.29 15.16
CA ILE A 16 -5.22 -35.14 14.51
C ILE A 16 -4.99 -33.86 15.33
N LEU A 17 -5.09 -33.94 16.66
CA LEU A 17 -4.89 -32.79 17.55
C LEU A 17 -3.43 -32.30 17.51
N ALA A 18 -2.47 -33.23 17.52
CA ALA A 18 -1.05 -32.91 17.37
C ALA A 18 -0.75 -32.31 16.00
N GLY A 19 -1.35 -32.85 14.93
CA GLY A 19 -1.23 -32.31 13.58
C GLY A 19 -1.78 -30.88 13.45
N ALA A 20 -2.97 -30.62 14.00
CA ALA A 20 -3.58 -29.29 14.00
C ALA A 20 -2.78 -28.26 14.81
N LEU A 21 -2.16 -28.68 15.91
CA LEU A 21 -1.30 -27.81 16.72
C LEU A 21 -0.01 -27.42 15.99
N MET A 22 0.60 -28.36 15.26
CA MET A 22 1.80 -28.10 14.46
C MET A 22 1.54 -27.16 13.27
N ILE A 23 0.34 -27.22 12.66
CA ILE A 23 -0.04 -26.34 11.55
C ILE A 23 -0.21 -24.88 12.00
N ASN A 24 -0.74 -24.65 13.22
CA ASN A 24 -0.90 -23.29 13.75
C ASN A 24 0.43 -22.61 14.09
N LEU A 25 1.47 -23.39 14.42
CA LEU A 25 2.80 -22.84 14.76
C LEU A 25 3.63 -22.43 13.53
N ALA A 26 3.19 -22.81 12.33
CA ALA A 26 3.89 -22.52 11.07
C ALA A 26 3.40 -21.25 10.36
N ILE A 27 2.41 -20.54 10.92
CA ILE A 27 1.94 -19.27 10.35
C ILE A 27 2.88 -18.16 10.84
N ALA A 28 3.96 -17.94 10.11
CA ALA A 28 4.82 -16.79 10.33
C ALA A 28 4.04 -15.50 10.01
N PRO A 29 4.16 -14.43 10.82
CA PRO A 29 3.61 -13.14 10.46
C PRO A 29 4.26 -12.66 9.17
N ALA A 30 3.45 -12.25 8.19
CA ALA A 30 3.94 -11.59 6.99
C ALA A 30 4.59 -10.27 7.42
N GLN A 31 5.91 -10.23 7.48
CA GLN A 31 6.64 -9.00 7.79
C GLN A 31 6.67 -8.13 6.52
N ALA A 32 5.89 -7.04 6.55
CA ALA A 32 6.00 -5.97 5.56
C ALA A 32 7.37 -5.31 5.70
N ALA A 33 8.23 -5.48 4.69
CA ALA A 33 9.56 -4.88 4.69
C ALA A 33 9.46 -3.39 4.35
N THR A 34 9.42 -2.55 5.38
CA THR A 34 9.59 -1.09 5.22
C THR A 34 11.07 -0.84 4.89
N ARG A 35 11.41 -0.54 3.63
CA ARG A 35 12.77 -0.18 3.25
C ARG A 35 12.95 1.33 3.36
N GLN A 36 13.79 1.78 4.29
CA GLN A 36 14.41 3.09 4.20
C GLN A 36 15.40 3.07 3.04
N LEU A 37 15.20 3.92 2.03
CA LEU A 37 16.16 4.13 0.95
C LEU A 37 16.76 5.51 1.16
N GLU A 38 18.07 5.56 1.44
CA GLU A 38 18.83 6.80 1.42
C GLU A 38 19.12 7.16 -0.04
N GLU A 39 18.64 8.31 -0.49
CA GLU A 39 18.83 8.79 -1.85
C GLU A 39 20.30 9.25 -2.04
N ALA A 40 20.95 8.83 -3.12
CA ALA A 40 22.37 9.09 -3.36
C ALA A 40 22.65 10.61 -3.55
N PRO A 41 23.83 11.12 -3.11
CA PRO A 41 24.06 12.56 -2.99
C PRO A 41 24.22 13.27 -4.35
N GLY A 42 23.24 14.08 -4.72
CA GLY A 42 23.36 15.12 -5.74
C GLY A 42 23.86 16.46 -5.13
N PRO A 43 24.42 17.38 -5.92
CA PRO A 43 25.04 18.61 -5.42
C PRO A 43 23.97 19.68 -5.12
N THR A 44 23.05 19.39 -4.21
CA THR A 44 22.37 20.31 -3.28
C THR A 44 21.63 19.40 -2.30
N VAL A 45 22.25 19.19 -1.14
CA VAL A 45 21.81 18.27 -0.09
C VAL A 45 20.48 18.77 0.50
N TYR A 46 19.37 18.17 0.04
CA TYR A 46 18.16 18.04 0.85
C TYR A 46 18.12 16.59 1.32
N GLN A 47 18.52 16.35 2.58
CA GLN A 47 18.35 15.05 3.22
C GLN A 47 16.84 14.80 3.35
N SER A 48 16.24 14.15 2.36
CA SER A 48 14.86 13.70 2.43
C SER A 48 14.86 12.30 3.02
N GLU A 49 14.42 12.15 4.27
CA GLU A 49 14.14 10.84 4.85
C GLU A 49 12.90 10.26 4.16
N VAL A 50 13.10 9.47 3.10
CA VAL A 50 11.99 8.87 2.34
C VAL A 50 11.59 7.54 2.98
N TYR A 51 10.59 7.58 3.86
CA TYR A 51 9.85 6.39 4.24
C TYR A 51 8.84 6.05 3.16
N GLN A 52 8.92 4.81 2.65
CA GLN A 52 8.04 4.33 1.60
C GLN A 52 7.40 2.98 1.95
N SER A 53 6.10 2.86 1.69
CA SER A 53 5.41 1.57 1.54
C SER A 53 5.27 1.28 0.06
N ARG A 54 5.69 0.09 -0.37
CA ARG A 54 5.63 -0.35 -1.77
C ARG A 54 4.82 -1.63 -1.87
N GLN A 55 3.73 -1.56 -2.61
CA GLN A 55 2.77 -2.64 -2.78
C GLN A 55 2.54 -2.91 -4.27
N THR A 56 2.25 -4.16 -4.59
CA THR A 56 1.79 -4.53 -5.94
C THR A 56 0.29 -4.76 -5.87
N LEU A 57 -0.47 -3.87 -6.53
CA LEU A 57 -1.90 -3.97 -6.69
C LEU A 57 -2.25 -4.66 -8.02
N LYS A 58 -3.50 -5.08 -8.15
CA LYS A 58 -4.05 -5.69 -9.37
C LYS A 58 -5.25 -4.90 -9.82
N ASP A 59 -5.33 -4.63 -11.11
CA ASP A 59 -6.56 -4.14 -11.74
C ASP A 59 -7.53 -5.28 -12.04
N GLU A 60 -8.71 -4.94 -12.54
CA GLU A 60 -9.76 -5.89 -12.90
C GLU A 60 -9.38 -6.81 -14.07
N GLN A 61 -8.40 -6.41 -14.89
CA GLN A 61 -7.86 -7.21 -15.99
C GLN A 61 -6.67 -8.09 -15.56
N GLY A 62 -6.23 -7.99 -14.30
CA GLY A 62 -5.12 -8.75 -13.73
C GLY A 62 -3.73 -8.14 -13.97
N ASN A 63 -3.65 -6.95 -14.58
CA ASN A 63 -2.37 -6.26 -14.74
C ASN A 63 -1.86 -5.78 -13.38
N SER A 64 -0.53 -5.78 -13.25
CA SER A 64 0.13 -5.34 -12.03
C SER A 64 0.28 -3.83 -12.03
N TRP A 65 -0.02 -3.23 -10.88
CA TRP A 65 0.20 -1.83 -10.58
C TRP A 65 1.13 -1.71 -9.39
N GLN A 66 2.13 -0.85 -9.48
CA GLN A 66 2.99 -0.54 -8.34
C GLN A 66 2.44 0.67 -7.60
N ALA A 67 2.08 0.49 -6.33
CA ALA A 67 1.66 1.55 -5.43
C ALA A 67 2.79 1.88 -4.46
N ILE A 68 3.25 3.12 -4.47
CA ILE A 68 4.34 3.62 -3.63
C ILE A 68 3.80 4.79 -2.83
N ALA A 69 3.47 4.56 -1.56
CA ALA A 69 3.15 5.64 -0.64
C ALA A 69 4.44 6.12 0.02
N PHE A 70 4.70 7.42 0.02
CA PHE A 70 5.92 7.97 0.60
C PHE A 70 5.69 9.34 1.24
N LYS A 71 6.47 9.61 2.27
CA LYS A 71 6.54 10.91 2.92
C LYS A 71 7.67 11.73 2.31
N ARG A 72 7.43 13.00 2.03
CA ARG A 72 8.45 13.98 1.66
C ARG A 72 8.45 15.13 2.65
N THR A 73 9.62 15.46 3.15
CA THR A 73 9.88 16.59 4.05
C THR A 73 10.81 17.57 3.34
N LEU A 74 10.37 18.83 3.17
CA LEU A 74 11.25 19.90 2.69
C LEU A 74 11.63 20.79 3.89
N PRO A 75 12.84 21.38 3.93
CA PRO A 75 13.34 22.09 5.12
C PRO A 75 12.50 23.26 5.64
N ASP A 76 11.56 23.79 4.83
CA ASP A 76 10.69 24.91 5.20
C ASP A 76 9.21 24.65 4.90
N SER A 77 8.80 23.39 4.75
CA SER A 77 7.40 23.04 4.46
C SER A 77 6.90 21.89 5.31
N ALA A 78 5.57 21.85 5.50
CA ALA A 78 4.93 20.75 6.18
C ALA A 78 5.18 19.44 5.44
N ASP A 79 5.38 18.38 6.22
CA ASP A 79 5.44 17.01 5.71
C ASP A 79 4.25 16.71 4.81
N SER A 80 4.53 16.19 3.62
CA SER A 80 3.50 15.81 2.66
C SER A 80 3.59 14.32 2.35
N LEU A 81 2.44 13.65 2.37
CA LEU A 81 2.31 12.26 1.97
C LEU A 81 1.76 12.13 0.55
N TYR A 82 2.49 11.40 -0.28
CA TYR A 82 2.14 11.14 -1.67
C TYR A 82 1.92 9.65 -1.92
N LEU A 83 1.06 9.35 -2.89
CA LEU A 83 0.87 8.01 -3.44
C LEU A 83 1.20 8.05 -4.93
N ARG A 84 2.23 7.32 -5.33
CA ARG A 84 2.57 7.10 -6.73
C ARG A 84 2.02 5.75 -7.19
N LEU A 85 1.28 5.76 -8.29
CA LEU A 85 0.71 4.58 -8.94
C LEU A 85 1.35 4.43 -10.31
N ILE A 86 1.97 3.29 -10.58
CA ILE A 86 2.68 3.01 -11.85
C ILE A 86 2.09 1.74 -12.45
N GLY A 87 1.48 1.87 -13.63
CA GLY A 87 1.00 0.77 -14.44
C GLY A 87 2.10 0.12 -15.27
N PHE A 88 1.71 -0.78 -16.17
CA PHE A 88 2.65 -1.31 -17.16
C PHE A 88 2.85 -0.27 -18.28
N PRO A 89 4.09 0.02 -18.70
CA PRO A 89 4.34 1.02 -19.73
C PRO A 89 3.58 0.75 -21.04
N GLY A 90 2.90 1.77 -21.54
CA GLY A 90 2.19 1.73 -22.82
C GLY A 90 0.85 0.99 -22.82
N THR A 91 0.35 0.51 -21.67
CA THR A 91 -0.99 -0.12 -21.60
C THR A 91 -2.08 0.82 -21.13
N THR A 92 -1.73 1.94 -20.51
CA THR A 92 -2.68 2.90 -19.94
C THR A 92 -2.21 4.33 -20.22
N ASN A 93 -3.17 5.23 -20.41
CA ASN A 93 -2.94 6.65 -20.49
C ASN A 93 -3.85 7.36 -19.48
N LEU A 94 -3.29 7.74 -18.34
CA LEU A 94 -4.00 8.36 -17.23
C LEU A 94 -4.42 9.79 -17.59
N ASP A 95 -5.61 10.18 -17.14
CA ASP A 95 -6.06 11.56 -17.25
C ASP A 95 -5.61 12.37 -16.03
N HIS A 96 -4.45 13.02 -16.16
CA HIS A 96 -3.86 13.87 -15.12
C HIS A 96 -4.64 15.16 -14.84
N SER A 97 -5.72 15.46 -15.58
CA SER A 97 -6.59 16.59 -15.25
C SER A 97 -7.61 16.26 -14.16
N LEU A 98 -7.76 14.99 -13.82
CA LEU A 98 -8.76 14.48 -12.88
C LEU A 98 -8.08 13.90 -11.63
N PRO A 99 -8.71 14.04 -10.44
CA PRO A 99 -8.14 13.49 -9.21
C PRO A 99 -8.27 11.97 -9.15
N LEU A 100 -7.44 11.36 -8.31
CA LEU A 100 -7.69 9.99 -7.87
C LEU A 100 -8.93 9.96 -6.98
N THR A 101 -9.84 9.03 -7.27
CA THR A 101 -11.00 8.78 -6.42
C THR A 101 -10.75 7.56 -5.54
N LEU A 102 -11.06 7.65 -4.25
CA LEU A 102 -10.97 6.55 -3.30
C LEU A 102 -12.37 6.28 -2.73
N ILE A 103 -12.82 5.03 -2.79
CA ILE A 103 -14.11 4.61 -2.25
C ILE A 103 -13.88 3.49 -1.24
N ASP A 104 -14.35 3.65 -0.01
CA ASP A 104 -14.32 2.58 0.97
C ASP A 104 -15.45 1.56 0.75
N SER A 105 -15.38 0.39 1.39
CA SER A 105 -16.45 -0.62 1.24
C SER A 105 -17.82 -0.21 1.79
N MET A 106 -17.91 0.93 2.50
CA MET A 106 -19.16 1.52 2.97
C MET A 106 -19.74 2.55 1.98
N GLY A 107 -19.03 2.82 0.88
CA GLY A 107 -19.44 3.78 -0.16
C GLY A 107 -19.02 5.23 0.12
N LYS A 108 -18.24 5.49 1.17
CA LYS A 108 -17.69 6.82 1.43
C LYS A 108 -16.63 7.13 0.38
N THR A 109 -16.75 8.31 -0.23
CA THR A 109 -15.88 8.74 -1.33
C THR A 109 -14.95 9.86 -0.88
N PHE A 110 -13.68 9.76 -1.28
CA PHE A 110 -12.64 10.75 -1.08
C PHE A 110 -11.93 11.04 -2.41
N THR A 111 -11.25 12.17 -2.49
CA THR A 111 -10.46 12.55 -3.66
C THR A 111 -9.07 12.99 -3.25
N ALA A 112 -8.05 12.54 -3.99
CA ALA A 112 -6.68 13.00 -3.87
C ALA A 112 -6.27 13.73 -5.15
N ALA A 113 -5.76 14.95 -5.01
CA ALA A 113 -5.34 15.76 -6.15
C ALA A 113 -4.16 15.09 -6.88
N ASP A 114 -4.21 15.06 -8.21
CA ASP A 114 -3.06 14.71 -9.05
C ASP A 114 -2.01 15.84 -8.96
N VAL A 115 -0.78 15.46 -8.64
CA VAL A 115 0.39 16.34 -8.51
C VAL A 115 1.56 15.84 -9.39
N SER A 116 1.26 15.02 -10.39
CA SER A 116 2.24 14.37 -11.28
C SER A 116 3.09 15.38 -12.05
N GLN A 117 2.57 16.60 -12.25
CA GLN A 117 3.26 17.70 -12.93
C GLN A 117 4.11 18.57 -11.99
N ASP A 118 3.88 18.48 -10.68
CA ASP A 118 4.55 19.30 -9.66
C ASP A 118 5.90 18.70 -9.22
N MET A 119 6.40 17.69 -9.95
CA MET A 119 7.66 17.01 -9.67
C MET A 119 8.86 17.93 -9.95
N PHE A 120 9.17 18.77 -8.97
CA PHE A 120 10.19 19.82 -9.06
C PHE A 120 11.65 19.35 -9.02
N MET A 121 11.92 18.05 -8.81
CA MET A 121 13.29 17.54 -8.59
C MET A 121 13.74 16.43 -9.56
N ASP A 122 12.83 15.60 -10.06
CA ASP A 122 13.14 14.61 -11.09
C ASP A 122 12.88 15.25 -12.46
N GLN A 123 13.93 15.53 -13.22
CA GLN A 123 13.88 16.28 -14.50
C GLN A 123 13.08 15.61 -15.62
N ALA A 124 12.36 14.52 -15.35
CA ALA A 124 11.48 13.85 -16.28
C ALA A 124 10.05 13.80 -15.71
N PRO A 125 9.04 14.31 -16.43
CA PRO A 125 7.65 14.08 -16.06
C PRO A 125 7.36 12.58 -16.00
N LEU A 126 6.43 12.18 -15.11
CA LEU A 126 5.94 10.81 -15.08
C LEU A 126 5.42 10.39 -16.47
N GLY A 127 5.64 9.12 -16.80
CA GLY A 127 5.05 8.54 -18.00
C GLY A 127 3.52 8.56 -17.91
N ALA A 128 2.85 8.52 -19.05
CA ALA A 128 1.38 8.49 -19.16
C ALA A 128 0.73 7.33 -18.39
N ASP A 129 1.49 6.29 -18.08
CA ASP A 129 1.12 5.10 -17.32
C ASP A 129 1.34 5.26 -15.80
N ALA A 130 1.76 6.43 -15.32
CA ALA A 130 2.07 6.69 -13.93
C ALA A 130 1.48 8.01 -13.43
N GLY A 131 0.89 8.00 -12.24
CA GLY A 131 0.36 9.20 -11.58
C GLY A 131 0.82 9.31 -10.14
N GLU A 132 0.95 10.54 -9.64
CA GLU A 132 1.27 10.86 -8.26
C GLU A 132 0.17 11.71 -7.65
N TYR A 133 -0.30 11.32 -6.46
CA TYR A 133 -1.46 11.92 -5.81
C TYR A 133 -1.16 12.35 -4.39
N ASN A 134 -1.64 13.53 -3.99
CA ASN A 134 -1.48 14.04 -2.65
C ASN A 134 -2.51 13.41 -1.69
N LEU A 135 -2.05 12.51 -0.83
CA LEU A 135 -2.89 11.84 0.17
C LEU A 135 -2.99 12.62 1.48
N GLN A 136 -2.11 13.59 1.73
CA GLN A 136 -2.01 14.32 3.00
C GLN A 136 -3.37 14.82 3.55
N PRO A 137 -4.27 15.41 2.73
CA PRO A 137 -5.53 15.96 3.25
C PRO A 137 -6.54 14.89 3.69
N ILE A 138 -6.45 13.68 3.14
CA ILE A 138 -7.47 12.65 3.29
C ILE A 138 -7.00 11.44 4.11
N LEU A 139 -5.68 11.24 4.27
CA LEU A 139 -5.11 10.02 4.84
C LEU A 139 -5.71 9.67 6.21
N MET A 140 -5.81 10.66 7.11
CA MET A 140 -6.33 10.43 8.48
C MET A 140 -7.84 10.21 8.52
N GLN A 141 -8.55 10.46 7.41
CA GLN A 141 -9.97 10.19 7.27
C GLN A 141 -10.26 8.77 6.75
N LEU A 142 -9.23 8.08 6.23
CA LEU A 142 -9.31 6.69 5.77
C LEU A 142 -9.26 5.76 6.99
N GLU A 143 -10.27 4.90 7.12
CA GLU A 143 -10.34 3.91 8.20
C GLU A 143 -9.40 2.74 7.89
N ALA A 144 -8.37 2.52 8.73
CA ALA A 144 -7.33 1.52 8.47
C ALA A 144 -7.88 0.08 8.36
N ALA A 145 -8.98 -0.23 9.05
CA ALA A 145 -9.59 -1.55 9.04
C ALA A 145 -10.50 -1.81 7.82
N ILE A 146 -10.67 -0.82 6.93
CA ILE A 146 -11.63 -0.87 5.82
C ILE A 146 -10.88 -0.91 4.48
N PRO A 147 -11.21 -1.87 3.58
CA PRO A 147 -10.60 -1.91 2.27
C PRO A 147 -11.02 -0.71 1.42
N LEU A 148 -10.11 -0.26 0.56
CA LEU A 148 -10.34 0.86 -0.36
C LEU A 148 -10.33 0.38 -1.80
N ARG A 149 -11.15 0.99 -2.64
CA ARG A 149 -11.02 0.95 -4.09
C ARG A 149 -10.47 2.29 -4.56
N LEU A 150 -9.36 2.24 -5.28
CA LEU A 150 -8.82 3.38 -6.01
C LEU A 150 -9.38 3.35 -7.43
N ILE A 151 -9.83 4.50 -7.91
CA ILE A 151 -10.36 4.66 -9.27
C ILE A 151 -9.47 5.68 -9.96
N LEU A 152 -8.69 5.22 -10.92
CA LEU A 152 -7.83 6.06 -11.73
C LEU A 152 -8.57 6.43 -13.03
N PRO A 153 -8.70 7.73 -13.34
CA PRO A 153 -9.26 8.19 -14.60
C PRO A 153 -8.26 8.00 -15.74
N THR A 154 -8.76 7.65 -16.93
CA THR A 154 -7.96 7.53 -18.16
C THR A 154 -8.52 8.41 -19.27
N LEU A 155 -7.68 8.75 -20.25
CA LEU A 155 -8.08 9.61 -21.38
C LEU A 155 -9.13 8.96 -22.30
N ASP A 156 -9.19 7.63 -22.34
CA ASP A 156 -10.20 6.89 -23.11
C ASP A 156 -11.53 6.71 -22.36
N GLN A 157 -11.69 7.39 -21.21
CA GLN A 157 -12.87 7.35 -20.34
C GLN A 157 -13.16 5.96 -19.73
N SER A 158 -12.24 5.01 -19.86
CA SER A 158 -12.26 3.84 -19.00
C SER A 158 -11.79 4.23 -17.58
N ALA A 159 -12.07 3.39 -16.59
CA ALA A 159 -11.61 3.63 -15.23
C ALA A 159 -10.84 2.40 -14.78
N ILE A 160 -9.68 2.63 -14.20
CA ILE A 160 -8.87 1.54 -13.64
C ILE A 160 -9.18 1.45 -12.16
N ASN A 161 -9.69 0.28 -11.76
CA ASN A 161 -10.06 0.00 -10.40
C ASN A 161 -8.95 -0.83 -9.73
N LEU A 162 -8.33 -0.29 -8.67
CA LEU A 162 -7.35 -1.01 -7.86
C LEU A 162 -7.92 -1.27 -6.46
N ASN A 163 -7.92 -2.52 -6.03
CA ASN A 163 -8.32 -2.88 -4.68
C ASN A 163 -7.12 -2.79 -3.73
N VAL A 164 -7.33 -2.14 -2.59
CA VAL A 164 -6.35 -1.91 -1.54
C VAL A 164 -6.86 -2.59 -0.28
N SER A 165 -6.05 -3.49 0.28
CA SER A 165 -6.40 -4.20 1.50
C SER A 165 -6.26 -3.30 2.74
N PRO A 166 -6.97 -3.62 3.84
CA PRO A 166 -6.86 -2.86 5.10
C PRO A 166 -5.41 -2.70 5.58
N GLY A 167 -4.61 -3.77 5.50
CA GLY A 167 -3.20 -3.72 5.91
C GLY A 167 -2.38 -2.69 5.13
N VAL A 168 -2.67 -2.50 3.83
CA VAL A 168 -2.00 -1.47 3.03
C VAL A 168 -2.42 -0.06 3.45
N VAL A 169 -3.70 0.15 3.80
CA VAL A 169 -4.19 1.44 4.33
C VAL A 169 -3.52 1.76 5.67
N GLU A 170 -3.36 0.76 6.53
CA GLU A 170 -2.65 0.87 7.80
C GLU A 170 -1.18 1.23 7.58
N GLU A 171 -0.50 0.57 6.64
CA GLU A 171 0.87 0.91 6.26
C GLU A 171 0.99 2.38 5.84
N TRP A 172 0.10 2.86 4.96
CA TRP A 172 0.13 4.24 4.49
C TRP A 172 -0.07 5.25 5.62
N ARG A 173 -0.97 4.94 6.56
CA ARG A 173 -1.18 5.77 7.76
C ARG A 173 0.02 5.75 8.70
N SER A 174 0.73 4.62 8.80
CA SER A 174 1.90 4.51 9.67
C SER A 174 3.04 5.47 9.25
N LEU A 175 3.06 5.91 7.99
CA LEU A 175 4.05 6.86 7.46
C LEU A 175 3.94 8.26 8.11
N THR A 176 2.84 8.59 8.80
CA THR A 176 2.71 9.86 9.53
C THR A 176 3.22 9.81 10.97
N ALA A 177 3.58 8.63 11.49
CA ALA A 177 4.01 8.49 12.87
C ALA A 177 5.34 9.24 13.13
N PRO A 178 5.47 10.00 14.24
CA PRO A 178 6.74 10.56 14.67
C PRO A 178 7.73 9.42 14.99
N GLN A 179 8.94 9.56 14.48
CA GLN A 179 10.00 8.54 14.47
C GLN A 179 10.50 8.12 15.87
N SER A 180 10.10 8.82 16.93
CA SER A 180 10.52 8.55 18.32
C SER A 180 9.93 7.27 18.92
N SER A 181 8.89 6.68 18.32
CA SER A 181 8.13 5.57 18.93
C SER A 181 8.51 4.16 18.42
N LEU A 182 9.41 4.03 17.44
CA LEU A 182 9.71 2.74 16.80
C LEU A 182 11.05 2.11 17.24
N SER A 183 11.86 2.81 18.05
CA SER A 183 13.14 2.29 18.57
C SER A 183 13.04 1.62 19.96
N SER A 184 11.83 1.39 20.47
CA SER A 184 11.60 0.76 21.77
C SER A 184 10.74 -0.49 21.61
N LYS A 185 11.35 -1.61 21.20
CA LYS A 185 10.96 -2.95 21.64
C LYS A 185 12.05 -3.97 21.36
#